data_AF-A0A4R6DGN0-F1
#
_entry.id   AF-A0A4R6DGN0-F1
#
_cell.length_a   1.000
_cell.length_b   1.000
_cell.length_c   1.000
_cell.angle_alpha   90.00
_cell.angle_beta   90.00
_cell.angle_gamma   90.00
#
_symmetry.space_group_name_H-M   'P 1'
#
loop_
_entity.id
_entity.type
_entity.pdbx_description
1 polymer ?
#
loop_
_entity_poly.entity_id
_entity_poly.type
_entity_poly.pdbx_seq_one_letter_code
_entity_poly.pdbx_strand_id
1 'polypeptide(L)'
;MAVPYAVGEFRGDWASYPVLIRQYHPDWNHGVVLTQIPPAAEVLLTWECDVGHVFVATPAEQRSRPGRERRRSVWCPECAVQAQPQRWPVLPEDWPESVPVPQRVVRVAGRQTLPAAPSRGFGARTPTAGAPPMGMPAASTPAAGASAAGAPAAGAVPSGAFASTRARSRRPDIGAPRRPKQSVPRTICPKTPRLPSGDSFTSVCAPATASAVEAELRAALSERFEFTFDHSAIRLDRPFFDHVEAWPDVILPELRVAIEYDSTGRHGLEHVGPRQETDRRKDRAVRGVGWEVVRIRTGRLPALGPYDLEVSGISGRTIARLTDTLREIRGALFVDAYAR
;
A
#
# COMPACT_ATOMS: atom_id res chain seq x y z
N MET A 1 24.35 -37.31 18.64
CA MET A 1 25.10 -36.42 17.73
C MET A 1 25.76 -35.35 18.60
N ALA A 2 27.05 -35.07 18.46
CA ALA A 2 27.69 -34.04 19.27
C ALA A 2 27.17 -32.66 18.84
N VAL A 3 26.82 -31.80 19.80
CA VAL A 3 26.42 -30.43 19.51
C VAL A 3 27.70 -29.60 19.33
N PRO A 4 27.86 -28.83 18.24
CA PRO A 4 29.15 -28.22 17.90
C PRO A 4 29.62 -27.15 18.89
N TYR A 5 28.71 -26.61 19.70
CA TYR A 5 28.97 -25.58 20.72
C TYR A 5 28.17 -25.87 22.00
N ALA A 6 28.74 -25.53 23.14
CA ALA A 6 28.13 -25.77 24.46
C ALA A 6 26.98 -24.79 24.75
N VAL A 7 25.93 -25.27 25.44
CA VAL A 7 24.82 -24.40 25.87
C VAL A 7 25.34 -23.34 26.83
N GLY A 8 25.33 -22.09 26.39
CA GLY A 8 25.81 -20.94 27.17
C GLY A 8 27.12 -20.32 26.68
N GLU A 9 27.83 -20.96 25.74
CA GLU A 9 29.14 -20.52 25.22
C GLU A 9 29.11 -19.07 24.73
N PHE A 10 28.11 -18.69 23.94
CA PHE A 10 27.95 -17.32 23.41
C PHE A 10 26.95 -16.47 24.21
N ARG A 11 26.61 -16.87 25.46
CA ARG A 11 25.66 -16.11 26.29
C ARG A 11 26.12 -14.68 26.56
N GLY A 12 27.42 -14.45 26.73
CA GLY A 12 28.00 -13.12 26.92
C GLY A 12 27.76 -12.22 25.71
N ASP A 13 28.09 -12.71 24.52
CA ASP A 13 28.03 -11.90 23.29
C ASP A 13 26.60 -11.49 22.92
N TRP A 14 25.62 -12.38 23.17
CA TRP A 14 24.20 -12.08 22.97
C TRP A 14 23.60 -11.13 24.01
N ALA A 15 24.24 -10.94 25.18
CA ALA A 15 23.72 -10.04 26.24
C ALA A 15 23.62 -8.57 25.78
N SER A 16 24.43 -8.17 24.80
CA SER A 16 24.35 -6.83 24.16
C SER A 16 23.11 -6.64 23.26
N TYR A 17 22.35 -7.70 22.98
CA TYR A 17 21.24 -7.71 22.04
C TYR A 17 19.94 -8.25 22.66
N PRO A 18 19.46 -7.70 23.80
CA PRO A 18 18.31 -8.23 24.55
C PRO A 18 16.95 -8.12 23.83
N VAL A 19 16.89 -7.43 22.69
CA VAL A 19 15.74 -7.50 21.77
C VAL A 19 15.80 -8.78 20.94
N LEU A 20 16.96 -9.12 20.37
CA LEU A 20 17.13 -10.31 19.54
C LEU A 20 16.92 -11.62 20.32
N ILE A 21 17.24 -11.63 21.61
CA ILE A 21 16.93 -12.75 22.50
C ILE A 21 15.41 -13.00 22.58
N ARG A 22 14.56 -11.97 22.48
CA ARG A 22 13.08 -12.13 22.47
C ARG A 22 12.53 -12.47 21.09
N GLN A 23 13.27 -12.19 20.03
CA GLN A 23 12.89 -12.42 18.64
C GLN A 23 13.29 -13.83 18.14
N TYR A 24 13.90 -14.65 19.01
CA TYR A 24 14.44 -15.95 18.67
C TYR A 24 13.70 -17.09 19.37
N HIS A 25 13.21 -18.04 18.58
CA HIS A 25 12.39 -19.16 19.05
C HIS A 25 13.12 -20.48 18.77
N PRO A 26 13.65 -21.19 19.79
CA PRO A 26 14.38 -22.45 19.61
C PRO A 26 13.55 -23.51 18.86
N ASP A 27 12.25 -23.58 19.11
CA ASP A 27 11.34 -24.55 18.47
C ASP A 27 11.28 -24.38 16.94
N TRP A 28 11.43 -23.16 16.45
CA TRP A 28 11.49 -22.84 15.00
C TRP A 28 12.89 -22.97 14.40
N ASN A 29 13.88 -23.24 15.25
CA ASN A 29 15.30 -23.41 14.92
C ASN A 29 15.80 -24.80 15.37
N HIS A 30 14.94 -25.81 15.29
CA HIS A 30 15.21 -27.22 15.58
C HIS A 30 15.75 -27.51 16.99
N GLY A 31 15.34 -26.72 17.99
CA GLY A 31 15.74 -26.87 19.39
C GLY A 31 17.13 -26.31 19.70
N VAL A 32 17.83 -25.72 18.73
CA VAL A 32 19.08 -24.98 18.98
C VAL A 32 18.74 -23.71 19.78
N VAL A 33 19.49 -23.42 20.83
CA VAL A 33 19.31 -22.17 21.59
C VAL A 33 20.36 -21.13 21.18
N LEU A 34 19.96 -19.86 21.14
CA LEU A 34 20.80 -18.75 20.63
C LEU A 34 22.19 -18.68 21.29
N THR A 35 22.31 -19.09 22.56
CA THR A 35 23.60 -19.14 23.29
C THR A 35 24.60 -20.20 22.79
N GLN A 36 24.24 -21.02 21.81
CA GLN A 36 25.10 -21.97 21.08
C GLN A 36 25.50 -21.47 19.70
N ILE A 37 25.00 -20.31 19.27
CA ILE A 37 25.25 -19.76 17.95
C ILE A 37 26.16 -18.53 18.14
N PRO A 38 27.39 -18.52 17.58
CA PRO A 38 28.22 -17.32 17.58
C PRO A 38 27.47 -16.18 16.87
N PRO A 39 27.50 -14.94 17.36
CA PRO A 39 26.90 -13.83 16.63
C PRO A 39 27.51 -13.65 15.22
N ALA A 40 28.76 -14.03 15.01
CA ALA A 40 29.41 -13.99 13.70
C ALA A 40 29.01 -15.13 12.74
N ALA A 41 28.15 -16.07 13.15
CA ALA A 41 27.83 -17.25 12.34
C ALA A 41 26.98 -16.93 11.11
N GLU A 42 27.40 -17.44 9.95
CA GLU A 42 26.70 -17.34 8.65
C GLU A 42 25.60 -18.42 8.50
N VAL A 43 24.83 -18.65 9.56
CA VAL A 43 23.71 -19.60 9.58
C VAL A 43 22.39 -18.86 9.43
N LEU A 44 21.50 -19.36 8.57
CA LEU A 44 20.14 -18.82 8.44
C LEU A 44 19.27 -19.31 9.60
N LEU A 45 18.61 -18.37 10.28
CA LEU A 45 17.75 -18.61 11.44
C LEU A 45 16.38 -17.97 11.24
N THR A 46 15.36 -18.55 11.87
CA THR A 46 14.00 -18.02 11.88
C THR A 46 13.80 -17.09 13.07
N TRP A 47 13.29 -15.88 12.81
CA TRP A 47 13.06 -14.83 13.80
C TRP A 47 11.60 -14.32 13.75
N GLU A 48 11.07 -13.85 14.87
CA GLU A 48 9.81 -13.09 14.96
C GLU A 48 10.11 -11.65 15.41
N CYS A 49 9.58 -10.62 14.74
CA CYS A 49 9.73 -9.24 15.23
C CYS A 49 8.66 -8.87 16.27
N ASP A 50 8.83 -7.76 17.00
CA ASP A 50 7.86 -7.28 18.02
C ASP A 50 6.45 -6.88 17.46
N VAL A 51 6.17 -7.19 16.18
CA VAL A 51 4.89 -6.97 15.45
C VAL A 51 4.33 -8.30 14.88
N GLY A 52 5.00 -9.44 15.10
CA GLY A 52 4.53 -10.76 14.63
C GLY A 52 4.91 -11.14 13.19
N HIS A 53 5.80 -10.39 12.53
CA HIS A 53 6.34 -10.83 11.24
C HIS A 53 7.42 -11.90 11.48
N VAL A 54 7.23 -13.08 10.89
CA VAL A 54 8.21 -14.19 10.90
C VAL A 54 9.03 -14.13 9.63
N PHE A 55 10.36 -14.16 9.75
CA PHE A 55 11.30 -14.06 8.63
C PHE A 55 12.61 -14.81 8.89
N VAL A 56 13.40 -15.04 7.84
CA VAL A 56 14.66 -15.78 7.91
C VAL A 56 15.84 -14.84 7.63
N ALA A 57 16.85 -14.86 8.50
CA ALA A 57 18.05 -14.01 8.39
C ALA A 57 19.23 -14.61 9.14
N THR A 58 20.46 -14.26 8.75
CA THR A 58 21.64 -14.56 9.58
C THR A 58 21.68 -13.71 10.85
N PRO A 59 22.33 -14.18 11.93
CA PRO A 59 22.74 -13.36 13.06
C PRO A 59 23.31 -11.98 12.69
N ALA A 60 24.17 -11.92 11.66
CA ALA A 60 24.84 -10.70 11.24
C ALA A 60 23.89 -9.68 10.59
N GLU A 61 23.04 -10.13 9.66
CA GLU A 61 21.97 -9.30 9.07
C GLU A 61 20.99 -8.82 10.15
N GLN A 62 20.58 -9.71 11.06
CA GLN A 62 19.62 -9.40 12.11
C GLN A 62 20.15 -8.37 13.13
N ARG A 63 21.47 -8.29 13.34
CA ARG A 63 22.11 -7.21 14.12
C ARG A 63 22.29 -5.91 13.34
N SER A 64 22.19 -5.93 12.01
CA SER A 64 22.49 -4.76 11.18
C SER A 64 21.43 -3.66 11.38
N ARG A 65 21.83 -2.52 11.92
CA ARG A 65 20.92 -1.37 12.12
C ARG A 65 20.81 -0.55 10.83
N PRO A 66 19.60 -0.32 10.28
CA PRO A 66 19.40 0.53 9.10
C PRO A 66 19.45 2.02 9.48
N GLY A 67 20.65 2.52 9.79
CA GLY A 67 20.94 3.95 9.93
C GLY A 67 20.33 4.66 11.15
N ARG A 68 20.20 5.99 11.04
CA ARG A 68 19.73 6.91 12.10
C ARG A 68 18.22 7.24 12.01
N GLU A 69 17.41 6.44 11.34
CA GLU A 69 15.95 6.68 11.30
C GLU A 69 15.24 6.15 12.57
N ARG A 70 14.25 6.92 13.05
CA ARG A 70 13.67 6.80 14.40
C ARG A 70 12.80 5.54 14.62
N ARG A 71 13.37 4.36 14.88
CA ARG A 71 12.56 3.16 15.22
C ARG A 71 13.06 2.39 16.47
N ARG A 72 12.11 1.71 17.11
CA ARG A 72 12.24 1.06 18.43
C ARG A 72 12.42 -0.46 18.38
N SER A 73 12.09 -1.11 17.26
CA SER A 73 12.35 -2.53 17.01
C SER A 73 13.70 -2.73 16.31
N VAL A 74 14.28 -3.91 16.46
CA VAL A 74 15.47 -4.31 15.67
C VAL A 74 15.02 -4.78 14.27
N TRP A 75 15.98 -4.98 13.36
CA TRP A 75 15.77 -5.22 11.94
C TRP A 75 14.75 -6.33 11.67
N CYS A 76 13.90 -6.09 10.66
CA CYS A 76 12.90 -7.00 10.13
C CYS A 76 12.53 -6.43 8.75
N PRO A 77 12.61 -7.20 7.65
CA PRO A 77 12.43 -6.66 6.30
C PRO A 77 11.03 -6.11 6.05
N GLU A 78 9.98 -6.73 6.60
CA GLU A 78 8.58 -6.31 6.49
C GLU A 78 8.37 -4.96 7.19
N CYS A 79 8.80 -4.88 8.45
CA CYS A 79 8.79 -3.64 9.20
C CYS A 79 9.67 -2.57 8.54
N ALA A 80 10.80 -2.92 7.92
CA ALA A 80 11.65 -1.97 7.19
C ALA A 80 10.95 -1.36 5.96
N VAL A 81 10.17 -2.16 5.21
CA VAL A 81 9.37 -1.68 4.06
C VAL A 81 8.17 -0.83 4.51
N GLN A 82 7.56 -1.16 5.65
CA GLN A 82 6.55 -0.31 6.33
C GLN A 82 7.17 0.95 6.97
N ALA A 83 8.48 0.91 7.27
CA ALA A 83 9.17 1.91 8.07
C ALA A 83 9.69 3.13 7.31
N GLN A 84 10.09 2.95 6.05
CA GLN A 84 10.73 3.99 5.27
C GLN A 84 9.78 5.18 5.13
N PRO A 85 10.13 6.39 5.63
CA PRO A 85 9.33 7.57 5.39
C PRO A 85 9.31 7.80 3.88
N GLN A 86 8.13 7.80 3.27
CA GLN A 86 8.02 8.00 1.83
C GLN A 86 8.54 9.40 1.52
N ARG A 87 9.65 9.47 0.78
CA ARG A 87 10.07 10.72 0.15
C ARG A 87 8.97 11.07 -0.85
N TRP A 88 8.21 12.11 -0.53
CA TRP A 88 7.27 12.71 -1.46
C TRP A 88 7.99 12.94 -2.81
N PRO A 89 7.33 12.73 -3.95
CA PRO A 89 7.81 13.27 -5.22
C PRO A 89 8.13 14.76 -5.03
N VAL A 90 9.15 15.27 -5.73
CA VAL A 90 9.41 16.71 -5.79
C VAL A 90 8.10 17.38 -6.20
N LEU A 91 7.59 18.26 -5.34
CA LEU A 91 6.30 18.89 -5.56
C LEU A 91 6.38 19.74 -6.83
N PRO A 92 5.36 19.70 -7.72
CA PRO A 92 5.28 20.61 -8.85
C PRO A 92 5.31 22.08 -8.42
N GLU A 93 5.79 22.97 -9.29
CA GLU A 93 5.85 24.41 -9.02
C GLU A 93 4.46 25.05 -8.89
N ASP A 94 3.42 24.39 -9.41
CA ASP A 94 1.99 24.73 -9.26
C ASP A 94 1.33 24.13 -7.98
N TRP A 95 2.10 23.50 -7.09
CA TRP A 95 1.58 22.98 -5.82
C TRP A 95 1.22 24.13 -4.85
N PRO A 96 0.03 24.13 -4.22
CA PRO A 96 -0.39 25.23 -3.36
C PRO A 96 0.50 25.37 -2.12
N GLU A 97 1.00 26.59 -1.85
CA GLU A 97 1.86 26.91 -0.69
C GLU A 97 1.23 26.50 0.65
N SER A 98 -0.10 26.48 0.73
CA SER A 98 -0.84 25.94 1.86
C SER A 98 -1.74 24.79 1.43
N VAL A 99 -1.35 23.58 1.81
CA VAL A 99 -2.29 22.44 1.88
C VAL A 99 -3.16 22.66 3.13
N PRO A 100 -4.50 22.70 3.01
CA PRO A 100 -5.37 22.80 4.18
C PRO A 100 -5.07 21.66 5.17
N VAL A 101 -4.79 22.00 6.42
CA VAL A 101 -4.48 21.00 7.45
C VAL A 101 -5.68 20.04 7.55
N PRO A 102 -5.50 18.72 7.33
CA PRO A 102 -6.60 17.77 7.36
C PRO A 102 -7.27 17.87 8.74
N GLN A 103 -8.59 18.14 8.76
CA GLN A 103 -9.27 18.51 9.99
C GLN A 103 -9.17 17.39 11.02
N ARG A 104 -8.29 17.60 12.00
CA ARG A 104 -8.01 16.65 13.06
C ARG A 104 -9.28 16.47 13.87
N VAL A 105 -9.85 15.26 13.85
CA VAL A 105 -11.09 14.92 14.58
C VAL A 105 -10.97 15.39 16.03
N VAL A 106 -11.66 16.47 16.36
CA VAL A 106 -11.69 17.02 17.70
C VAL A 106 -12.50 16.06 18.55
N ARG A 107 -11.82 15.25 19.37
CA ARG A 107 -12.47 14.48 20.43
C ARG A 107 -13.11 15.49 21.38
N VAL A 108 -14.42 15.68 21.27
CA VAL A 108 -15.20 16.57 22.13
C VAL A 108 -15.20 15.96 23.54
N ALA A 109 -14.24 16.39 24.36
CA ALA A 109 -14.12 16.01 25.75
C ALA A 109 -15.18 16.74 26.60
N GLY A 110 -16.43 16.33 26.45
CA GLY A 110 -17.56 16.90 27.17
C GLY A 110 -18.82 16.07 26.94
N ARG A 111 -19.58 15.83 28.01
CA ARG A 111 -20.90 15.19 27.94
C ARG A 111 -21.87 16.17 27.27
N GLN A 112 -22.12 16.01 25.97
CA GLN A 112 -23.07 16.84 25.25
C GLN A 112 -24.50 16.56 25.74
N THR A 113 -24.96 17.33 26.73
CA THR A 113 -26.38 17.52 26.97
C THR A 113 -26.94 18.31 25.79
N LEU A 114 -27.92 17.75 25.09
CA LEU A 114 -28.60 18.45 23.98
C LEU A 114 -29.12 19.81 24.47
N PRO A 115 -28.95 20.90 23.69
CA PRO A 115 -29.52 22.18 24.05
C PRO A 115 -31.04 22.09 24.10
N ALA A 116 -31.66 22.65 25.14
CA ALA A 116 -33.11 22.71 25.24
C ALA A 116 -33.71 23.49 24.06
N ALA A 117 -34.84 23.01 23.53
CA ALA A 117 -35.48 23.62 22.37
C ALA A 117 -35.88 25.09 22.66
N PRO A 118 -35.63 26.03 21.72
CA PRO A 118 -35.87 27.45 21.96
C PRO A 118 -37.37 27.76 22.05
N SER A 119 -37.77 28.40 23.15
CA SER A 119 -39.12 28.95 23.32
C SER A 119 -39.39 30.04 22.28
N ARG A 120 -40.50 29.93 21.54
CA ARG A 120 -40.95 30.96 20.59
C ARG A 120 -41.24 32.28 21.32
N GLY A 121 -40.52 33.35 20.98
CA GLY A 121 -40.68 34.68 21.57
C GLY A 121 -40.35 35.80 20.58
N PHE A 122 -41.31 36.71 20.40
CA PHE A 122 -41.31 37.88 19.52
C PHE A 122 -39.99 38.67 19.46
N GLY A 123 -39.57 39.07 18.25
CA GLY A 123 -38.30 39.78 18.01
C GLY A 123 -38.45 41.28 17.68
N ALA A 124 -37.34 41.92 17.27
CA ALA A 124 -37.34 43.28 16.72
C ALA A 124 -36.13 43.60 15.84
N ARG A 125 -36.41 44.22 14.68
CA ARG A 125 -35.64 45.28 13.98
C ARG A 125 -34.13 45.13 13.69
N THR A 126 -33.81 45.12 12.40
CA THR A 126 -32.54 45.57 11.80
C THR A 126 -32.29 47.08 11.92
N PRO A 127 -31.03 47.50 11.82
CA PRO A 127 -30.64 48.73 11.13
C PRO A 127 -29.67 48.45 9.95
N THR A 128 -29.29 49.51 9.21
CA THR A 128 -28.71 49.43 7.85
C THR A 128 -27.36 50.14 7.69
N ALA A 129 -26.53 49.62 6.76
CA ALA A 129 -25.58 50.30 5.87
C ALA A 129 -24.75 51.52 6.34
N GLY A 130 -23.42 51.43 6.14
CA GLY A 130 -22.48 52.56 6.12
C GLY A 130 -21.23 52.22 5.29
N ALA A 131 -20.72 53.16 4.50
CA ALA A 131 -19.64 52.98 3.52
C ALA A 131 -18.56 54.09 3.64
N PRO A 132 -17.42 54.05 2.91
CA PRO A 132 -16.12 54.51 3.44
C PRO A 132 -15.67 55.92 2.96
N PRO A 133 -14.55 56.44 3.52
CA PRO A 133 -13.74 57.53 2.94
C PRO A 133 -12.50 57.03 2.16
N MET A 134 -11.88 57.92 1.37
CA MET A 134 -10.72 57.64 0.49
C MET A 134 -9.38 58.21 1.01
N GLY A 135 -8.26 57.81 0.40
CA GLY A 135 -6.95 58.47 0.56
C GLY A 135 -5.89 58.07 -0.49
N MET A 136 -5.36 59.05 -1.23
CA MET A 136 -4.23 59.02 -2.19
C MET A 136 -3.57 60.43 -2.21
N PRO A 137 -2.44 60.74 -2.91
CA PRO A 137 -1.55 59.94 -3.79
C PRO A 137 -0.09 59.92 -3.19
N ALA A 138 1.09 60.03 -3.84
CA ALA A 138 1.51 60.23 -5.24
C ALA A 138 3.01 59.89 -5.49
N ALA A 139 3.36 59.61 -6.77
CA ALA A 139 4.70 59.72 -7.39
C ALA A 139 5.84 58.79 -6.85
N SER A 140 6.95 58.50 -7.56
CA SER A 140 7.48 59.03 -8.84
C SER A 140 8.21 57.94 -9.68
N THR A 141 8.20 58.08 -11.01
CA THR A 141 9.16 57.49 -11.99
C THR A 141 10.39 58.42 -12.18
N PRO A 142 11.47 58.14 -12.98
CA PRO A 142 11.51 57.38 -14.25
C PRO A 142 12.79 56.57 -14.62
N ALA A 143 12.72 55.86 -15.77
CA ALA A 143 13.79 55.63 -16.77
C ALA A 143 15.13 54.92 -16.39
N ALA A 144 15.90 54.32 -17.31
CA ALA A 144 15.64 53.68 -18.62
C ALA A 144 16.90 52.88 -19.03
N GLY A 145 16.80 51.90 -19.94
CA GLY A 145 17.99 51.21 -20.47
C GLY A 145 17.70 50.11 -21.51
N ALA A 146 18.13 50.32 -22.75
CA ALA A 146 18.27 49.30 -23.80
C ALA A 146 19.74 48.78 -23.80
N SER A 147 20.22 47.86 -24.65
CA SER A 147 19.76 47.38 -25.96
C SER A 147 20.49 46.08 -26.38
N ALA A 148 20.15 45.52 -27.55
CA ALA A 148 20.92 44.62 -28.43
C ALA A 148 21.68 43.40 -27.82
N ALA A 149 21.38 42.13 -28.14
CA ALA A 149 21.48 41.44 -29.45
C ALA A 149 22.92 41.07 -29.89
N GLY A 150 23.15 39.78 -30.19
CA GLY A 150 24.46 39.27 -30.64
C GLY A 150 24.51 37.74 -30.86
N ALA A 151 24.28 37.32 -32.10
CA ALA A 151 24.71 36.03 -32.66
C ALA A 151 25.53 36.33 -33.94
N PRO A 152 26.47 35.48 -34.39
CA PRO A 152 26.06 34.31 -35.19
C PRO A 152 27.01 33.08 -35.15
N ALA A 153 26.50 31.92 -35.63
CA ALA A 153 27.08 30.90 -36.55
C ALA A 153 28.58 30.44 -36.45
N ALA A 154 29.07 29.40 -37.13
CA ALA A 154 28.50 28.47 -38.11
C ALA A 154 29.23 27.10 -38.13
N GLY A 155 28.56 26.07 -38.67
CA GLY A 155 29.18 25.08 -39.58
C GLY A 155 29.95 23.88 -39.00
N ALA A 156 29.50 22.67 -39.35
CA ALA A 156 30.31 21.66 -40.06
C ALA A 156 29.46 20.42 -40.45
N VAL A 157 29.64 19.94 -41.68
CA VAL A 157 29.29 18.58 -42.12
C VAL A 157 30.44 18.08 -42.99
N PRO A 158 30.79 16.78 -42.96
CA PRO A 158 30.63 16.03 -44.20
C PRO A 158 30.19 14.56 -44.02
N SER A 159 29.86 13.93 -45.15
CA SER A 159 29.36 12.56 -45.29
C SER A 159 30.39 11.45 -45.04
N GLY A 160 29.92 10.25 -44.70
CA GLY A 160 30.72 9.02 -44.74
C GLY A 160 29.87 7.77 -44.53
N ALA A 161 29.59 7.02 -45.60
CA ALA A 161 28.78 5.79 -45.54
C ALA A 161 29.62 4.56 -45.91
N PHE A 162 29.70 3.56 -45.02
CA PHE A 162 30.34 2.27 -45.33
C PHE A 162 29.70 1.06 -44.64
N ALA A 163 29.54 -0.01 -45.44
CA ALA A 163 29.54 -1.43 -45.10
C ALA A 163 28.78 -1.92 -43.86
N SER A 164 27.57 -2.44 -44.08
CA SER A 164 26.98 -3.46 -43.20
C SER A 164 27.81 -4.74 -43.24
N THR A 165 28.38 -5.15 -42.11
CA THR A 165 29.09 -6.43 -41.96
C THR A 165 28.29 -7.39 -41.09
N ARG A 166 27.88 -8.53 -41.67
CA ARG A 166 27.18 -9.60 -40.94
C ARG A 166 28.15 -10.30 -39.96
N ALA A 167 28.17 -9.85 -38.72
CA ALA A 167 28.89 -10.53 -37.64
C ALA A 167 28.37 -11.98 -37.49
N ARG A 168 29.27 -12.97 -37.58
CA ARG A 168 28.90 -14.39 -37.54
C ARG A 168 28.49 -14.80 -36.12
N SER A 169 27.38 -15.52 -36.00
CA SER A 169 26.88 -16.06 -34.74
C SER A 169 27.90 -16.99 -34.08
N ARG A 170 28.56 -16.53 -33.01
CA ARG A 170 29.32 -17.43 -32.12
C ARG A 170 28.34 -18.28 -31.31
N ARG A 171 28.64 -19.58 -31.18
CA ARG A 171 27.95 -20.45 -30.21
C ARG A 171 28.32 -20.00 -28.78
N PRO A 172 27.41 -20.05 -27.80
CA PRO A 172 27.71 -19.67 -26.43
C PRO A 172 28.52 -20.77 -25.72
N ASP A 173 29.54 -20.36 -24.95
CA ASP A 173 30.29 -21.27 -24.07
C ASP A 173 29.46 -21.73 -22.87
N ILE A 174 29.57 -23.02 -22.56
CA ILE A 174 28.93 -23.63 -21.38
C ILE A 174 29.86 -23.40 -20.18
N GLY A 175 29.58 -22.34 -19.40
CA GLY A 175 30.30 -22.06 -18.15
C GLY A 175 30.40 -20.59 -17.75
N ALA A 176 30.13 -19.65 -18.67
CA ALA A 176 30.19 -18.23 -18.34
C ALA A 176 29.07 -17.82 -17.34
N PRO A 177 29.39 -17.08 -16.26
CA PRO A 177 28.37 -16.61 -15.32
C PRO A 177 27.37 -15.70 -16.02
N ARG A 178 26.07 -15.98 -15.84
CA ARG A 178 24.99 -15.18 -16.43
C ARG A 178 25.04 -13.75 -15.89
N ARG A 179 25.55 -12.82 -16.70
CA ARG A 179 25.43 -11.37 -16.46
C ARG A 179 23.95 -11.06 -16.17
N PRO A 180 23.61 -10.38 -15.06
CA PRO A 180 22.22 -10.11 -14.73
C PRO A 180 21.57 -9.32 -15.87
N LYS A 181 20.40 -9.77 -16.33
CA LYS A 181 19.62 -9.03 -17.32
C LYS A 181 19.26 -7.68 -16.71
N GLN A 182 19.75 -6.59 -17.29
CA GLN A 182 19.28 -5.26 -16.93
C GLN A 182 17.76 -5.21 -17.14
N SER A 183 17.02 -4.95 -16.07
CA SER A 183 15.57 -4.79 -16.14
C SER A 183 15.25 -3.57 -16.97
N VAL A 184 14.47 -3.75 -18.05
CA VAL A 184 13.87 -2.63 -18.78
C VAL A 184 13.08 -1.79 -17.76
N PRO A 185 13.25 -0.44 -17.73
CA PRO A 185 12.45 0.41 -16.86
C PRO A 185 10.96 0.20 -17.13
N ARG A 186 10.22 -0.22 -16.10
CA ARG A 186 8.76 -0.36 -16.18
C ARG A 186 8.13 1.03 -16.07
N THR A 187 7.59 1.53 -17.17
CA THR A 187 6.83 2.77 -17.20
C THR A 187 5.49 2.56 -16.49
N ILE A 188 5.25 3.33 -15.42
CA ILE A 188 3.97 3.32 -14.70
C ILE A 188 2.87 3.89 -15.60
N CYS A 189 1.67 3.29 -15.58
CA CYS A 189 0.54 3.74 -16.37
C CYS A 189 0.13 5.19 -16.00
N PRO A 190 0.11 6.14 -16.96
CA PRO A 190 -0.21 7.54 -16.68
C PRO A 190 -1.72 7.83 -16.55
N LYS A 191 -2.57 6.80 -16.67
CA LYS A 191 -4.03 6.92 -16.66
C LYS A 191 -4.65 6.93 -15.26
N THR A 192 -3.93 6.45 -14.24
CA THR A 192 -4.42 6.48 -12.85
C THR A 192 -4.57 7.94 -12.41
N PRO A 193 -5.77 8.38 -11.96
CA PRO A 193 -5.97 9.74 -11.48
C PRO A 193 -5.11 10.05 -10.24
N ARG A 194 -4.72 11.31 -10.08
CA ARG A 194 -3.88 11.79 -8.96
C ARG A 194 -4.68 11.91 -7.66
N LEU A 195 -5.14 10.77 -7.15
CA LEU A 195 -5.88 10.68 -5.89
C LEU A 195 -4.95 10.39 -4.69
N PRO A 196 -5.35 10.79 -3.46
CA PRO A 196 -4.80 10.31 -2.20
C PRO A 196 -4.75 8.78 -2.10
N SER A 197 -3.70 8.25 -1.46
CA SER A 197 -3.57 6.81 -1.20
C SER A 197 -4.70 6.29 -0.31
N GLY A 198 -5.31 5.18 -0.71
CA GLY A 198 -6.48 4.60 -0.03
C GLY A 198 -7.82 5.19 -0.47
N ASP A 199 -7.87 6.16 -1.36
CA ASP A 199 -9.13 6.54 -2.01
C ASP A 199 -9.53 5.48 -3.05
N SER A 200 -10.85 5.28 -3.19
CA SER A 200 -11.43 4.42 -4.23
C SER A 200 -12.13 5.25 -5.30
N PHE A 201 -12.20 4.72 -6.51
CA PHE A 201 -12.67 5.42 -7.70
C PHE A 201 -13.04 4.44 -8.82
N THR A 202 -13.76 4.92 -9.83
CA THR A 202 -13.96 4.18 -11.10
C THR A 202 -12.75 4.37 -12.00
N SER A 203 -11.99 3.30 -12.26
CA SER A 203 -10.79 3.37 -13.11
C SER A 203 -11.09 3.09 -14.59
N VAL A 204 -10.44 3.87 -15.46
CA VAL A 204 -10.37 3.65 -16.93
C VAL A 204 -9.37 2.54 -17.33
N CYS A 205 -8.71 1.91 -16.36
CA CYS A 205 -7.74 0.83 -16.54
C CYS A 205 -8.14 -0.47 -15.85
N ALA A 206 -9.15 -0.46 -14.98
CA ALA A 206 -9.73 -1.69 -14.45
C ALA A 206 -10.20 -2.59 -15.61
N PRO A 207 -9.98 -3.91 -15.56
CA PRO A 207 -10.64 -4.85 -16.45
C PRO A 207 -12.16 -4.65 -16.42
N ALA A 208 -12.83 -4.87 -17.54
CA ALA A 208 -14.27 -5.06 -17.51
C ALA A 208 -14.59 -6.26 -16.62
N THR A 209 -15.60 -6.15 -15.75
CA THR A 209 -16.00 -7.21 -14.81
C THR A 209 -16.24 -8.51 -15.57
N ALA A 210 -15.44 -9.52 -15.26
CA ALA A 210 -15.07 -10.58 -16.20
C ALA A 210 -16.00 -11.79 -16.15
N SER A 211 -16.74 -11.96 -15.05
CA SER A 211 -17.62 -13.09 -14.80
C SER A 211 -19.04 -12.65 -14.40
N ALA A 212 -20.00 -13.52 -14.70
CA ALA A 212 -21.37 -13.36 -14.19
C ALA A 212 -21.45 -13.46 -12.65
N VAL A 213 -20.44 -14.04 -12.00
CA VAL A 213 -20.41 -14.27 -10.55
C VAL A 213 -20.04 -12.99 -9.78
N GLU A 214 -19.18 -12.13 -10.34
CA GLU A 214 -18.98 -10.76 -9.84
C GLU A 214 -20.28 -9.95 -9.86
N ALA A 215 -21.06 -10.10 -10.93
CA ALA A 215 -22.35 -9.43 -11.08
C ALA A 215 -23.41 -9.99 -10.11
N GLU A 216 -23.46 -11.31 -9.92
CA GLU A 216 -24.33 -11.97 -8.93
C GLU A 216 -24.00 -11.54 -7.50
N LEU A 217 -22.71 -11.49 -7.14
CA LEU A 217 -22.23 -11.01 -5.84
C LEU A 217 -22.61 -9.53 -5.61
N ARG A 218 -22.39 -8.66 -6.60
CA ARG A 218 -22.76 -7.24 -6.53
C ARG A 218 -24.28 -7.05 -6.39
N ALA A 219 -25.07 -7.81 -7.16
CA ALA A 219 -26.52 -7.79 -7.08
C ALA A 219 -27.01 -8.20 -5.68
N ALA A 220 -26.60 -9.37 -5.19
CA ALA A 220 -27.04 -9.90 -3.89
C ALA A 220 -26.54 -9.10 -2.68
N LEU A 221 -25.49 -8.26 -2.84
CA LEU A 221 -25.12 -7.23 -1.88
C LEU A 221 -26.00 -5.98 -2.00
N SER A 222 -26.29 -5.50 -3.20
CA SER A 222 -27.15 -4.32 -3.45
C SER A 222 -28.61 -4.54 -3.06
N GLU A 223 -29.10 -5.79 -3.08
CA GLU A 223 -30.41 -6.19 -2.55
C GLU A 223 -30.53 -6.04 -1.02
N ARG A 224 -29.39 -6.04 -0.31
CA ARG A 224 -29.33 -5.99 1.16
C ARG A 224 -28.82 -4.66 1.71
N PHE A 225 -28.05 -3.91 0.92
CA PHE A 225 -27.34 -2.72 1.38
C PHE A 225 -27.37 -1.54 0.40
N GLU A 226 -27.27 -0.33 0.95
CA GLU A 226 -27.15 0.95 0.25
C GLU A 226 -25.68 1.41 0.14
N PHE A 227 -24.77 0.51 -0.23
CA PHE A 227 -23.35 0.85 -0.49
C PHE A 227 -23.12 1.41 -1.90
N THR A 228 -22.00 2.12 -2.07
CA THR A 228 -21.47 2.57 -3.37
C THR A 228 -20.81 1.39 -4.12
N PHE A 229 -21.27 1.08 -5.33
CA PHE A 229 -20.85 -0.10 -6.11
C PHE A 229 -20.25 0.20 -7.51
N ASP A 230 -20.10 1.47 -7.89
CA ASP A 230 -19.56 1.91 -9.19
C ASP A 230 -18.03 2.15 -9.17
N HIS A 231 -17.42 2.13 -7.99
CA HIS A 231 -15.97 2.16 -7.81
C HIS A 231 -15.33 0.82 -8.22
N SER A 232 -14.26 0.87 -9.02
CA SER A 232 -13.57 -0.30 -9.60
C SER A 232 -12.06 -0.34 -9.30
N ALA A 233 -11.53 0.66 -8.61
CA ALA A 233 -10.12 0.70 -8.20
C ALA A 233 -9.91 1.32 -6.81
N ILE A 234 -8.81 0.90 -6.16
CA ILE A 234 -8.26 1.50 -4.94
C ILE A 234 -6.87 2.04 -5.24
N ARG A 235 -6.59 3.29 -4.85
CA ARG A 235 -5.33 4.01 -5.10
C ARG A 235 -4.22 3.52 -4.15
N LEU A 236 -3.10 3.01 -4.70
CA LEU A 236 -2.00 2.37 -3.95
C LEU A 236 -0.78 3.29 -3.74
N ASP A 237 -0.12 3.21 -2.58
CA ASP A 237 1.17 3.90 -2.34
C ASP A 237 2.31 3.46 -3.28
N ARG A 238 2.27 2.21 -3.75
CA ARG A 238 3.37 1.57 -4.51
C ARG A 238 2.84 0.85 -5.74
N PRO A 239 3.64 0.75 -6.83
CA PRO A 239 3.24 0.02 -8.02
C PRO A 239 2.90 -1.46 -7.76
N PHE A 240 1.71 -1.86 -8.20
CA PHE A 240 1.30 -3.25 -8.38
C PHE A 240 1.32 -3.55 -9.88
N PHE A 241 2.24 -4.45 -10.27
CA PHE A 241 2.73 -4.52 -11.65
C PHE A 241 3.12 -3.12 -12.17
N ASP A 242 2.47 -2.65 -13.23
CA ASP A 242 2.78 -1.40 -13.94
C ASP A 242 1.74 -0.30 -13.64
N HIS A 243 0.87 -0.51 -12.65
CA HIS A 243 -0.19 0.39 -12.20
C HIS A 243 0.02 0.81 -10.73
N VAL A 244 -0.53 1.96 -10.32
CA VAL A 244 -0.52 2.44 -8.92
C VAL A 244 -1.93 2.41 -8.30
N GLU A 245 -2.67 1.37 -8.68
CA GLU A 245 -4.04 1.07 -8.30
C GLU A 245 -4.22 -0.47 -8.21
N ALA A 246 -5.15 -0.93 -7.38
CA ALA A 246 -5.62 -2.31 -7.31
C ALA A 246 -7.07 -2.40 -7.79
N TRP A 247 -7.45 -3.53 -8.38
CA TRP A 247 -8.80 -3.82 -8.86
C TRP A 247 -9.38 -5.04 -8.12
N PRO A 248 -10.08 -4.86 -6.99
CA PRO A 248 -10.94 -5.88 -6.40
C PRO A 248 -12.23 -6.08 -7.21
N ASP A 249 -12.88 -7.22 -7.03
CA ASP A 249 -14.12 -7.57 -7.74
C ASP A 249 -15.33 -6.76 -7.24
N VAL A 250 -15.36 -6.51 -5.92
CA VAL A 250 -16.28 -5.55 -5.30
C VAL A 250 -15.51 -4.68 -4.31
N ILE A 251 -15.76 -3.37 -4.38
CA ILE A 251 -15.26 -2.37 -3.44
C ILE A 251 -16.45 -1.90 -2.61
N LEU A 252 -16.29 -1.79 -1.29
CA LEU A 252 -17.24 -1.16 -0.37
C LEU A 252 -16.58 0.08 0.27
N PRO A 253 -16.70 1.27 -0.34
CA PRO A 253 -15.99 2.48 0.09
C PRO A 253 -16.29 2.92 1.53
N GLU A 254 -17.55 2.81 1.96
CA GLU A 254 -18.04 3.21 3.27
C GLU A 254 -17.42 2.38 4.39
N LEU A 255 -17.23 1.09 4.12
CA LEU A 255 -16.58 0.15 5.05
C LEU A 255 -15.06 0.10 4.86
N ARG A 256 -14.50 0.66 3.79
CA ARG A 256 -13.11 0.39 3.33
C ARG A 256 -12.79 -1.12 3.36
N VAL A 257 -13.64 -1.90 2.68
CA VAL A 257 -13.44 -3.33 2.47
C VAL A 257 -13.38 -3.61 0.97
N ALA A 258 -12.35 -4.34 0.56
CA ALA A 258 -12.20 -4.92 -0.76
C ALA A 258 -12.60 -6.40 -0.71
N ILE A 259 -13.36 -6.86 -1.69
CA ILE A 259 -13.79 -8.26 -1.81
C ILE A 259 -13.25 -8.83 -3.12
N GLU A 260 -12.69 -10.03 -3.02
CA GLU A 260 -12.17 -10.82 -4.15
C GLU A 260 -12.98 -12.13 -4.24
N TYR A 261 -13.30 -12.60 -5.45
CA TYR A 261 -13.93 -13.89 -5.68
C TYR A 261 -12.93 -14.84 -6.37
N ASP A 262 -12.25 -15.66 -5.57
CA ASP A 262 -11.24 -16.57 -6.07
C ASP A 262 -11.87 -17.90 -6.50
N SER A 263 -11.59 -18.34 -7.73
CA SER A 263 -11.89 -19.70 -8.19
C SER A 263 -10.64 -20.36 -8.75
N THR A 264 -10.57 -21.69 -8.75
CA THR A 264 -9.43 -22.43 -9.31
C THR A 264 -9.26 -22.25 -10.83
N GLY A 265 -10.22 -21.59 -11.50
CA GLY A 265 -10.22 -21.40 -12.94
C GLY A 265 -10.58 -22.65 -13.74
N ARG A 266 -10.75 -22.48 -15.05
CA ARG A 266 -10.99 -23.59 -16.00
C ARG A 266 -9.88 -24.66 -15.98
N HIS A 267 -8.67 -24.27 -15.59
CA HIS A 267 -7.47 -25.11 -15.66
C HIS A 267 -6.91 -25.53 -14.30
N GLY A 268 -7.57 -25.20 -13.18
CA GLY A 268 -7.13 -25.61 -11.83
C GLY A 268 -5.87 -24.92 -11.31
N LEU A 269 -5.40 -23.87 -11.98
CA LEU A 269 -4.12 -23.19 -11.73
C LEU A 269 -4.27 -21.72 -11.32
N GLU A 270 -5.47 -21.21 -11.11
CA GLU A 270 -5.67 -19.89 -10.50
C GLU A 270 -5.52 -19.94 -8.96
N HIS A 271 -4.97 -18.87 -8.37
CA HIS A 271 -4.72 -18.67 -6.93
C HIS A 271 -3.92 -19.76 -6.17
N VAL A 272 -3.12 -20.55 -6.89
CA VAL A 272 -2.18 -21.55 -6.35
C VAL A 272 -0.73 -21.22 -6.73
N GLY A 273 0.23 -21.61 -5.88
CA GLY A 273 1.66 -21.40 -6.11
C GLY A 273 2.03 -19.92 -6.32
N PRO A 274 2.84 -19.56 -7.34
CA PRO A 274 3.25 -18.17 -7.59
C PRO A 274 2.10 -17.16 -7.83
N ARG A 275 0.89 -17.64 -8.18
CA ARG A 275 -0.30 -16.78 -8.24
C ARG A 275 -0.78 -16.42 -6.83
N GLN A 276 -0.76 -17.36 -5.88
CA GLN A 276 -1.05 -17.11 -4.46
C GLN A 276 -0.06 -16.12 -3.81
N GLU A 277 1.20 -16.11 -4.24
CA GLU A 277 2.19 -15.10 -3.82
C GLU A 277 1.86 -13.71 -4.37
N THR A 278 1.30 -13.65 -5.59
CA THR A 278 0.81 -12.42 -6.23
C THR A 278 -0.45 -11.91 -5.52
N ASP A 279 -1.39 -12.80 -5.17
CA ASP A 279 -2.57 -12.50 -4.35
C ASP A 279 -2.15 -11.90 -3.01
N ARG A 280 -1.26 -12.58 -2.26
CA ARG A 280 -0.65 -12.08 -1.01
C ARG A 280 0.15 -10.77 -1.18
N ARG A 281 0.53 -10.38 -2.40
CA ARG A 281 1.11 -9.05 -2.67
C ARG A 281 0.02 -8.01 -2.94
N LYS A 282 -1.07 -8.35 -3.66
CA LYS A 282 -2.24 -7.49 -3.86
C LYS A 282 -2.85 -7.12 -2.51
N ASP A 283 -3.12 -8.14 -1.69
CA ASP A 283 -3.64 -8.04 -0.33
C ASP A 283 -2.82 -7.10 0.55
N ARG A 284 -1.49 -7.26 0.57
CA ARG A 284 -0.60 -6.40 1.36
C ARG A 284 -0.53 -4.97 0.83
N ALA A 285 -0.70 -4.76 -0.47
CA ALA A 285 -0.75 -3.42 -1.05
C ALA A 285 -2.06 -2.69 -0.69
N VAL A 286 -3.20 -3.39 -0.78
CA VAL A 286 -4.52 -2.87 -0.40
C VAL A 286 -4.62 -2.61 1.11
N ARG A 287 -4.21 -3.57 1.95
CA ARG A 287 -4.12 -3.39 3.40
C ARG A 287 -3.15 -2.27 3.80
N GLY A 288 -2.06 -2.10 3.05
CA GLY A 288 -1.09 -1.02 3.24
C GLY A 288 -1.68 0.39 3.13
N VAL A 289 -2.75 0.58 2.35
CA VAL A 289 -3.46 1.86 2.21
C VAL A 289 -4.73 1.97 3.07
N GLY A 290 -4.85 1.15 4.12
CA GLY A 290 -5.90 1.29 5.14
C GLY A 290 -7.25 0.68 4.80
N TRP A 291 -7.25 -0.35 3.95
CA TRP A 291 -8.42 -1.18 3.63
C TRP A 291 -8.31 -2.56 4.29
N GLU A 292 -9.44 -3.26 4.45
CA GLU A 292 -9.42 -4.71 4.72
C GLU A 292 -9.74 -5.50 3.43
N VAL A 293 -9.26 -6.74 3.33
CA VAL A 293 -9.52 -7.62 2.17
C VAL A 293 -10.20 -8.90 2.63
N VAL A 294 -11.33 -9.24 2.00
CA VAL A 294 -12.08 -10.48 2.24
C VAL A 294 -12.11 -11.29 0.95
N ARG A 295 -11.48 -12.47 0.93
CA ARG A 295 -11.50 -13.36 -0.23
C ARG A 295 -12.60 -14.40 -0.08
N ILE A 296 -13.51 -14.49 -1.06
CA ILE A 296 -14.45 -15.61 -1.20
C ILE A 296 -13.71 -16.71 -1.95
N ARG A 297 -13.21 -17.69 -1.21
CA ARG A 297 -12.32 -18.76 -1.71
C ARG A 297 -13.16 -19.95 -2.15
N THR A 298 -13.15 -20.27 -3.45
CA THR A 298 -14.01 -21.35 -3.99
C THR A 298 -13.23 -22.56 -4.51
N GLY A 299 -13.88 -23.73 -4.44
CA GLY A 299 -13.22 -25.01 -4.60
C GLY A 299 -12.42 -25.40 -3.36
N ARG A 300 -11.28 -26.07 -3.52
CA ARG A 300 -10.36 -26.43 -2.41
C ARG A 300 -9.24 -25.39 -2.21
N LEU A 301 -9.55 -24.11 -2.41
CA LEU A 301 -8.61 -23.02 -2.17
C LEU A 301 -8.61 -22.66 -0.67
N PRO A 302 -7.48 -22.79 0.04
CA PRO A 302 -7.41 -22.40 1.44
C PRO A 302 -7.45 -20.88 1.62
N ALA A 303 -7.95 -20.43 2.76
CA ALA A 303 -7.87 -19.04 3.22
C ALA A 303 -6.44 -18.46 3.17
N LEU A 304 -6.33 -17.16 2.91
CA LEU A 304 -5.08 -16.37 2.91
C LEU A 304 -5.08 -15.31 4.02
N GLY A 305 -6.24 -14.76 4.38
CA GLY A 305 -6.47 -13.87 5.53
C GLY A 305 -7.46 -14.46 6.54
N PRO A 306 -7.57 -13.88 7.76
CA PRO A 306 -8.41 -14.40 8.84
C PRO A 306 -9.92 -14.29 8.57
N TYR A 307 -10.31 -13.40 7.66
CA TYR A 307 -11.71 -13.11 7.31
C TYR A 307 -12.17 -13.80 6.01
N ASP A 308 -11.34 -14.65 5.40
CA ASP A 308 -11.65 -15.28 4.12
C ASP A 308 -12.75 -16.34 4.23
N LEU A 309 -13.60 -16.42 3.22
CA LEU A 309 -14.77 -17.30 3.18
C LEU A 309 -14.54 -18.48 2.24
N GLU A 310 -14.09 -19.61 2.81
CA GLU A 310 -14.11 -20.89 2.10
C GLU A 310 -15.57 -21.34 1.87
N VAL A 311 -15.98 -21.45 0.60
CA VAL A 311 -17.35 -21.80 0.16
C VAL A 311 -17.37 -22.54 -1.18
N SER A 312 -18.50 -23.16 -1.52
CA SER A 312 -18.70 -23.81 -2.83
C SER A 312 -19.04 -22.84 -3.97
N GLY A 313 -19.40 -21.59 -3.66
CA GLY A 313 -19.85 -20.57 -4.62
C GLY A 313 -20.67 -19.46 -3.96
N ILE A 314 -21.25 -18.57 -4.76
CA ILE A 314 -22.25 -17.60 -4.29
C ILE A 314 -23.56 -18.31 -3.92
N SER A 315 -24.19 -17.84 -2.84
CA SER A 315 -25.48 -18.33 -2.34
C SER A 315 -26.00 -17.38 -1.25
N GLY A 316 -27.30 -17.44 -0.93
CA GLY A 316 -27.87 -16.66 0.19
C GLY A 316 -27.17 -16.89 1.54
N ARG A 317 -26.59 -18.08 1.76
CA ARG A 317 -25.75 -18.42 2.93
C ARG A 317 -24.34 -17.81 2.84
N THR A 318 -23.75 -17.77 1.64
CA THR A 318 -22.46 -17.12 1.39
C THR A 318 -22.56 -15.62 1.70
N ILE A 319 -23.61 -14.95 1.20
CA ILE A 319 -23.83 -13.52 1.47
C ILE A 319 -24.17 -13.28 2.95
N ALA A 320 -24.87 -14.19 3.65
CA ALA A 320 -25.07 -14.07 5.09
C ALA A 320 -23.75 -14.15 5.88
N ARG A 321 -22.88 -15.14 5.60
CA ARG A 321 -21.54 -15.21 6.21
C ARG A 321 -20.73 -13.94 5.93
N LEU A 322 -20.78 -13.42 4.69
CA LEU A 322 -20.12 -12.18 4.31
C LEU A 322 -20.65 -10.97 5.09
N THR A 323 -21.97 -10.86 5.27
CA THR A 323 -22.56 -9.83 6.15
C THR A 323 -21.99 -9.90 7.56
N ASP A 324 -21.95 -11.08 8.17
CA ASP A 324 -21.45 -11.22 9.55
C ASP A 324 -19.93 -10.96 9.65
N THR A 325 -19.15 -11.35 8.64
CA THR A 325 -17.73 -10.98 8.53
C THR A 325 -17.52 -9.47 8.37
N LEU A 326 -18.36 -8.76 7.60
CA LEU A 326 -18.31 -7.29 7.54
C LEU A 326 -18.61 -6.66 8.93
N ARG A 327 -19.60 -7.22 9.66
CA ARG A 327 -19.95 -6.80 11.02
C ARG A 327 -18.82 -7.07 12.03
N GLU A 328 -18.02 -8.11 11.83
CA GLU A 328 -16.80 -8.37 12.60
C GLU A 328 -15.70 -7.33 12.30
N ILE A 329 -15.46 -7.05 11.02
CA ILE A 329 -14.38 -6.16 10.54
C ILE A 329 -14.62 -4.68 10.88
N ARG A 330 -15.88 -4.21 10.96
CA ARG A 330 -16.23 -2.80 11.20
C ARG A 330 -17.21 -2.53 12.36
N GLY A 331 -17.74 -3.57 12.99
CA GLY A 331 -18.78 -3.48 14.02
C GLY A 331 -20.18 -3.42 13.41
N ALA A 332 -21.11 -4.19 13.98
CA ALA A 332 -22.47 -4.34 13.46
C ALA A 332 -23.18 -3.00 13.20
N LEU A 333 -23.11 -2.06 14.15
CA LEU A 333 -23.72 -0.73 14.06
C LEU A 333 -23.33 0.04 12.78
N PHE A 334 -22.09 -0.10 12.29
CA PHE A 334 -21.63 0.59 11.09
C PHE A 334 -22.06 -0.09 9.78
N VAL A 335 -22.26 -1.41 9.80
CA VAL A 335 -22.71 -2.18 8.62
C VAL A 335 -24.23 -2.13 8.49
N ASP A 336 -24.93 -2.31 9.60
CA ASP A 336 -26.40 -2.32 9.65
C ASP A 336 -26.99 -0.92 9.42
N ALA A 337 -26.21 0.16 9.58
CA ALA A 337 -26.59 1.52 9.19
C ALA A 337 -26.76 1.72 7.67
N TYR A 338 -26.31 0.76 6.85
CA TYR A 338 -26.51 0.73 5.40
C TYR A 338 -27.48 -0.39 4.95
N ALA A 339 -28.14 -1.10 5.86
CA ALA A 339 -29.07 -2.16 5.50
C ALA A 339 -30.38 -1.60 4.89
N ARG A 340 -30.99 -2.38 3.99
CA ARG A 340 -32.29 -2.12 3.36
C ARG A 340 -33.47 -2.68 4.18
#